data_AF-A0A4Q6EC57-F1
#
_entry.id   AF-A0A4Q6EC57-F1
#
_cell.length_a   1.000
_cell.length_b   1.000
_cell.length_c   1.000
_cell.angle_alpha   90.00
_cell.angle_beta   90.00
_cell.angle_gamma   90.00
#
_symmetry.space_group_name_H-M   'P 1'
#
loop_
_entity.id
_entity.type
_entity.pdbx_description
1 polymer ?
#
loop_
_entity_poly.entity_id
_entity_poly.type
_entity_poly.pdbx_seq_one_letter_code
_entity_poly.pdbx_strand_id
1 'polypeptide(L)'
;MTFAKSILLLALAACPTLSFADDIHQRLVETDLFALQRAETRGKNPEQVEEMNRQSFINLPGEIPEETVHAEDMAALIHSYRYHPVIGPKAVEQYQQTGVSIGYCFGRAYYFHMALKKLGVSDVAIKKAWIVGKIGENWQFHVATMVRSSDGDWWVMDTNSGAWAQGIKIKDWYLYWKRNSSSRTRIYFTDAEKFTPGLGAYDPVQLGYGLDRNKDWYKNYFVDLDTWFKSSSSMRFFNKLGLYSVR
;
A
#
# COMPACT_ATOMS: atom_id res chain seq x y z
N MET A 1 -36.89 63.81 17.31
CA MET A 1 -36.59 62.71 18.26
C MET A 1 -37.21 61.45 17.69
N THR A 2 -36.44 60.66 16.95
CA THR A 2 -36.91 59.42 16.33
C THR A 2 -35.72 58.47 16.24
N PHE A 3 -35.70 57.45 17.10
CA PHE A 3 -34.69 56.41 17.11
C PHE A 3 -35.12 55.29 16.15
N ALA A 4 -34.37 55.07 15.08
CA ALA A 4 -34.50 53.89 14.24
C ALA A 4 -33.56 52.79 14.76
N LYS A 5 -34.14 51.65 15.16
CA LYS A 5 -33.40 50.41 15.45
C LYS A 5 -33.23 49.63 14.15
N SER A 6 -32.00 49.50 13.67
CA SER A 6 -31.64 48.53 12.63
C SER A 6 -31.09 47.28 13.30
N ILE A 7 -31.85 46.19 13.24
CA ILE A 7 -31.42 44.84 13.59
C ILE A 7 -30.76 44.24 12.34
N LEU A 8 -29.46 43.95 12.41
CA LEU A 8 -28.74 43.22 11.38
C LEU A 8 -28.83 41.72 11.72
N LEU A 9 -29.67 40.97 10.99
CA LEU A 9 -29.67 39.51 11.01
C LEU A 9 -28.41 39.03 10.26
N LEU A 10 -27.44 38.45 10.98
CA LEU A 10 -26.43 37.60 10.35
C LEU A 10 -27.05 36.22 10.11
N ALA A 11 -27.38 35.93 8.85
CA ALA A 11 -27.63 34.57 8.40
C ALA A 11 -26.29 33.82 8.35
N LEU A 12 -26.02 32.99 9.37
CA LEU A 12 -24.98 31.97 9.31
C LEU A 12 -25.43 30.90 8.31
N ALA A 13 -24.94 31.01 7.07
CA ALA A 13 -25.03 29.94 6.11
C ALA A 13 -24.21 28.75 6.64
N ALA A 14 -24.91 27.69 7.04
CA ALA A 14 -24.31 26.41 7.38
C ALA A 14 -23.58 25.89 6.13
N CYS A 15 -22.25 25.94 6.17
CA CYS A 15 -21.40 25.44 5.10
C CYS A 15 -21.51 23.90 5.05
N PRO A 16 -21.74 23.27 3.88
CA PRO A 16 -21.92 21.83 3.77
C PRO A 16 -20.56 21.13 3.81
N THR A 17 -19.92 21.10 4.98
CA THR A 17 -18.61 20.45 5.14
C THR A 17 -18.71 18.95 5.45
N LEU A 18 -19.90 18.43 5.73
CA LEU A 18 -20.14 17.02 6.02
C LEU A 18 -20.23 16.15 4.75
N SER A 19 -20.69 16.67 3.60
CA SER A 19 -20.89 15.83 2.41
C SER A 19 -19.61 15.51 1.63
N PHE A 20 -18.54 16.30 1.79
CA PHE A 20 -17.31 16.12 1.01
C PHE A 20 -16.39 15.04 1.59
N ALA A 21 -16.32 14.92 2.92
CA ALA A 21 -15.54 13.86 3.56
C ALA A 21 -16.17 12.48 3.33
N ASP A 22 -17.51 12.41 3.33
CA ASP A 22 -18.26 11.19 3.03
C ASP A 22 -18.11 10.78 1.55
N ASP A 23 -18.08 11.74 0.61
CA ASP A 23 -17.82 11.49 -0.82
C ASP A 23 -16.39 10.98 -1.08
N ILE A 24 -15.38 11.54 -0.40
CA ILE A 24 -14.00 11.04 -0.47
C ILE A 24 -13.90 9.61 0.07
N HIS A 25 -14.54 9.34 1.21
CA HIS A 25 -14.55 7.98 1.77
C HIS A 25 -15.28 7.01 0.83
N GLN A 26 -16.36 7.42 0.16
CA GLN A 26 -17.02 6.59 -0.86
C GLN A 26 -16.12 6.30 -2.06
N ARG A 27 -15.43 7.31 -2.61
CA ARG A 27 -14.50 7.14 -3.74
C ARG A 27 -13.28 6.28 -3.42
N LEU A 28 -12.79 6.33 -2.18
CA LEU A 28 -11.74 5.42 -1.71
C LEU A 28 -12.21 3.96 -1.56
N VAL A 29 -13.53 3.76 -1.44
CA VAL A 29 -14.19 2.48 -1.16
C VAL A 29 -14.83 1.86 -2.42
N GLU A 30 -14.78 2.54 -3.58
CA GLU A 30 -15.43 2.05 -4.82
C GLU A 30 -14.89 0.73 -5.37
N THR A 31 -13.83 0.15 -4.78
CA THR A 31 -13.56 -1.28 -4.97
C THR A 31 -13.30 -1.97 -3.65
N ASP A 32 -14.37 -2.37 -2.96
CA ASP A 32 -14.31 -3.41 -1.93
C ASP A 32 -13.65 -4.66 -2.54
N LEU A 33 -12.36 -4.85 -2.25
CA LEU A 33 -11.59 -5.99 -2.76
C LEU A 33 -12.21 -7.32 -2.35
N PHE A 34 -12.85 -7.36 -1.19
CA PHE A 34 -13.57 -8.52 -0.73
C PHE A 34 -14.84 -8.75 -1.55
N ALA A 35 -15.54 -7.70 -2.01
CA ALA A 35 -16.63 -7.84 -2.98
C ALA A 35 -16.14 -8.35 -4.34
N LEU A 36 -15.02 -7.82 -4.86
CA LEU A 36 -14.39 -8.30 -6.10
C LEU A 36 -14.06 -9.79 -6.00
N GLN A 37 -13.35 -10.20 -4.95
CA GLN A 37 -13.00 -11.60 -4.70
C GLN A 37 -14.24 -12.49 -4.56
N ARG A 38 -15.29 -12.03 -3.86
CA ARG A 38 -16.55 -12.78 -3.72
C ARG A 38 -17.27 -12.94 -5.05
N ALA A 39 -17.27 -11.92 -5.90
CA ALA A 39 -17.86 -11.96 -7.23
C ALA A 39 -17.12 -12.96 -8.12
N GLU A 40 -15.79 -12.85 -8.21
CA GLU A 40 -14.95 -13.74 -9.03
C GLU A 40 -15.03 -15.21 -8.61
N THR A 41 -15.12 -15.47 -7.31
CA THR A 41 -15.15 -16.84 -6.78
C THR A 41 -16.56 -17.41 -6.62
N ARG A 42 -17.61 -16.66 -6.98
CA ARG A 42 -19.00 -17.10 -6.83
C ARG A 42 -19.24 -18.35 -7.68
N GLY A 43 -19.74 -19.41 -7.05
CA GLY A 43 -20.00 -20.69 -7.72
C GLY A 43 -18.75 -21.52 -8.04
N LYS A 44 -17.56 -21.07 -7.63
CA LYS A 44 -16.31 -21.82 -7.83
C LYS A 44 -15.97 -22.70 -6.64
N ASN A 45 -15.48 -23.91 -6.90
CA ASN A 45 -14.91 -24.78 -5.88
C ASN A 45 -13.45 -24.36 -5.54
N PRO A 46 -12.86 -24.90 -4.45
CA PRO A 46 -11.49 -24.57 -4.07
C PRO A 46 -10.45 -24.82 -5.16
N GLU A 47 -10.57 -25.90 -5.93
CA GLU A 47 -9.63 -26.28 -7.00
C GLU A 47 -9.65 -25.26 -8.14
N GLN A 48 -10.84 -24.78 -8.52
CA GLN A 48 -10.99 -23.72 -9.52
C GLN A 48 -10.39 -22.40 -9.05
N VAL A 49 -10.52 -22.06 -7.77
CA VAL A 49 -9.90 -20.84 -7.21
C VAL A 49 -8.37 -20.98 -7.19
N GLU A 50 -7.85 -22.16 -6.86
CA GLU A 50 -6.42 -22.44 -6.89
C GLU A 50 -5.87 -22.36 -8.32
N GLU A 51 -6.59 -22.88 -9.30
CA GLU A 51 -6.24 -22.76 -10.71
C GLU A 51 -6.20 -21.28 -11.14
N MET A 52 -7.17 -20.46 -10.73
CA MET A 52 -7.11 -19.01 -10.97
C MET A 52 -5.88 -18.36 -10.31
N ASN A 53 -5.47 -18.82 -9.13
CA ASN A 53 -4.27 -18.30 -8.46
C ASN A 53 -3.02 -18.70 -9.25
N ARG A 54 -2.94 -19.95 -9.71
CA ARG A 54 -1.86 -20.45 -10.58
C ARG A 54 -1.74 -19.64 -11.86
N GLN A 55 -2.86 -19.31 -12.51
CA GLN A 55 -2.87 -18.45 -13.70
C GLN A 55 -2.32 -17.04 -13.40
N SER A 56 -2.64 -16.46 -12.24
CA SER A 56 -2.04 -15.17 -11.83
C SER A 56 -0.50 -15.25 -11.82
N PHE A 57 0.10 -16.35 -11.36
CA PHE A 57 1.56 -16.52 -11.36
C PHE A 57 2.14 -16.67 -12.77
N ILE A 58 1.46 -17.39 -13.66
CA ILE A 58 1.90 -17.58 -15.06
C ILE A 58 1.92 -16.26 -15.82
N ASN A 59 0.98 -15.36 -15.49
CA ASN A 59 0.86 -14.06 -16.14
C ASN A 59 1.88 -13.02 -15.62
N LEU A 60 2.72 -13.37 -14.65
CA LEU A 60 3.81 -12.48 -14.25
C LEU A 60 4.85 -12.36 -15.39
N PRO A 61 5.40 -11.16 -15.63
CA PRO A 61 6.48 -11.00 -16.59
C PRO A 61 7.68 -11.90 -16.27
N GLY A 62 8.19 -12.58 -17.30
CA GLY A 62 9.36 -13.45 -17.19
C GLY A 62 10.70 -12.74 -17.42
N GLU A 63 10.68 -11.59 -18.11
CA GLU A 63 11.87 -10.79 -18.40
C GLU A 63 12.53 -10.28 -17.13
N ILE A 64 13.86 -10.19 -17.14
CA ILE A 64 14.67 -9.62 -16.06
C ILE A 64 15.17 -8.27 -16.57
N PRO A 65 14.64 -7.15 -16.05
CA PRO A 65 15.12 -5.82 -16.42
C PRO A 65 16.57 -5.62 -15.95
N GLU A 66 17.34 -4.82 -16.69
CA GLU A 66 18.71 -4.47 -16.31
C GLU A 66 18.73 -3.73 -14.96
N GLU A 67 17.79 -2.80 -14.76
CA GLU A 67 17.66 -2.02 -13.53
C GLU A 67 16.84 -2.76 -12.47
N THR A 68 17.42 -3.83 -11.93
CA THR A 68 16.84 -4.69 -10.90
C THR A 68 17.57 -4.56 -9.55
N VAL A 69 16.96 -5.09 -8.48
CA VAL A 69 17.54 -5.15 -7.14
C VAL A 69 18.25 -6.48 -6.94
N HIS A 70 19.48 -6.43 -6.42
CA HIS A 70 20.20 -7.61 -5.97
C HIS A 70 19.66 -8.09 -4.61
N ALA A 71 19.72 -9.39 -4.36
CA ALA A 71 19.22 -9.99 -3.11
C ALA A 71 19.86 -9.36 -1.86
N GLU A 72 21.12 -8.94 -1.95
CA GLU A 72 21.86 -8.27 -0.87
C GLU A 72 21.23 -6.93 -0.47
N ASP A 73 20.82 -6.13 -1.47
CA ASP A 73 20.18 -4.83 -1.26
C ASP A 73 18.77 -4.97 -0.68
N MET A 74 18.09 -6.08 -0.97
CA MET A 74 16.74 -6.35 -0.46
C MET A 74 16.71 -6.44 1.06
N ALA A 75 17.70 -7.09 1.67
CA ALA A 75 17.81 -7.20 3.12
C ALA A 75 18.02 -5.81 3.76
N ALA A 76 18.90 -4.99 3.18
CA ALA A 76 19.12 -3.61 3.65
C ALA A 76 17.87 -2.75 3.50
N LEU A 77 17.14 -2.90 2.38
CA LEU A 77 15.91 -2.18 2.13
C LEU A 77 14.78 -2.59 3.11
N ILE A 78 14.59 -3.88 3.36
CA ILE A 78 13.64 -4.36 4.37
C ILE A 78 14.05 -3.89 5.77
N HIS A 79 15.35 -3.90 6.09
CA HIS A 79 15.85 -3.41 7.36
C HIS A 79 15.60 -1.91 7.57
N SER A 80 15.66 -1.12 6.49
CA SER A 80 15.45 0.32 6.51
C SER A 80 14.10 0.74 7.12
N TYR A 81 13.07 -0.11 6.97
CA TYR A 81 11.75 0.09 7.58
C TYR A 81 11.83 0.35 9.09
N ARG A 82 12.70 -0.37 9.80
CA ARG A 82 12.74 -0.37 11.27
C ARG A 82 13.07 0.99 11.88
N TYR A 83 13.80 1.81 11.14
CA TYR A 83 14.30 3.11 11.61
C TYR A 83 13.74 4.29 10.82
N HIS A 84 12.78 4.04 9.93
CA HIS A 84 12.23 5.11 9.10
C HIS A 84 11.40 6.09 9.93
N PRO A 85 11.59 7.41 9.78
CA PRO A 85 10.92 8.43 10.61
C PRO A 85 9.42 8.61 10.37
N VAL A 86 8.81 7.79 9.50
CA VAL A 86 7.40 7.92 9.08
C VAL A 86 6.73 6.56 9.15
N ILE A 87 7.33 5.56 8.50
CA ILE A 87 6.72 4.24 8.35
C ILE A 87 7.21 3.22 9.39
N GLY A 88 8.21 3.57 10.20
CA GLY A 88 8.76 2.66 11.19
C GLY A 88 7.77 2.36 12.33
N PRO A 89 7.92 1.24 13.05
CA PRO A 89 6.96 0.79 14.05
C PRO A 89 6.63 1.84 15.13
N LYS A 90 7.60 2.65 15.54
CA LYS A 90 7.39 3.72 16.53
C LYS A 90 6.74 4.97 15.92
N ALA A 91 7.01 5.25 14.66
CA ALA A 91 6.49 6.44 13.98
C ALA A 91 5.03 6.24 13.54
N VAL A 92 4.65 5.01 13.16
CA VAL A 92 3.30 4.75 12.63
C VAL A 92 2.19 5.01 13.67
N GLU A 93 2.50 4.91 14.96
CA GLU A 93 1.56 5.14 16.07
C GLU A 93 0.94 6.54 16.03
N GLN A 94 1.69 7.56 15.58
CA GLN A 94 1.17 8.95 15.50
C GLN A 94 0.07 9.13 14.44
N TYR A 95 0.02 8.22 13.46
CA TYR A 95 -0.99 8.24 12.40
C TYR A 95 -2.24 7.42 12.76
N GLN A 96 -2.19 6.63 13.85
CA GLN A 96 -3.30 5.77 14.25
C GLN A 96 -4.53 6.60 14.65
N GLN A 97 -5.69 6.22 14.12
CA GLN A 97 -6.98 6.77 14.53
C GLN A 97 -7.43 6.10 15.84
N THR A 98 -7.96 6.89 16.77
CA THR A 98 -8.45 6.39 18.06
C THR A 98 -9.63 5.43 17.82
N GLY A 99 -9.57 4.23 18.42
CA GLY A 99 -10.63 3.22 18.30
C GLY A 99 -10.67 2.46 16.97
N VAL A 100 -9.73 2.70 16.06
CA VAL A 100 -9.59 1.98 14.80
C VAL A 100 -8.29 1.15 14.85
N SER A 101 -8.25 0.01 14.19
CA SER A 101 -7.00 -0.72 13.91
C SER A 101 -6.71 -0.61 12.43
N ILE A 102 -5.63 0.10 12.06
CA ILE A 102 -5.21 0.24 10.67
C ILE A 102 -4.00 -0.68 10.46
N GLY A 103 -4.11 -1.66 9.56
CA GLY A 103 -3.04 -2.64 9.32
C GLY A 103 -1.77 -2.07 8.65
N TYR A 104 -1.87 -0.86 8.07
CA TYR A 104 -0.81 -0.13 7.33
C TYR A 104 -0.02 -0.98 6.31
N CYS A 105 -0.53 -2.14 5.87
CA CYS A 105 0.12 -3.00 4.89
C CYS A 105 0.32 -2.27 3.56
N PHE A 106 -0.70 -1.51 3.13
CA PHE A 106 -0.59 -0.64 1.97
C PHE A 106 0.46 0.46 2.16
N GLY A 107 0.56 1.07 3.34
CA GLY A 107 1.59 2.07 3.65
C GLY A 107 3.01 1.51 3.52
N ARG A 108 3.24 0.29 4.00
CA ARG A 108 4.53 -0.41 3.83
C ARG A 108 4.81 -0.77 2.38
N ALA A 109 3.81 -1.26 1.65
CA ALA A 109 3.95 -1.52 0.22
C ALA A 109 4.30 -0.22 -0.55
N TYR A 110 3.58 0.87 -0.28
CA TYR A 110 3.87 2.19 -0.85
C TYR A 110 5.31 2.64 -0.57
N TYR A 111 5.78 2.52 0.68
CA TYR A 111 7.17 2.82 1.04
C TYR A 111 8.17 2.06 0.18
N PHE A 112 8.03 0.73 0.09
CA PHE A 112 8.96 -0.08 -0.68
C PHE A 112 8.91 0.23 -2.18
N HIS A 113 7.72 0.51 -2.73
CA HIS A 113 7.59 0.97 -4.10
C HIS A 113 8.39 2.28 -4.32
N MET A 114 8.15 3.29 -3.49
CA MET A 114 8.84 4.58 -3.62
C MET A 114 10.35 4.48 -3.39
N ALA A 115 10.79 3.59 -2.50
CA ALA A 115 12.21 3.34 -2.26
C ALA A 115 12.88 2.70 -3.48
N LEU A 116 12.27 1.69 -4.09
CA LEU A 116 12.77 1.08 -5.32
C LEU A 116 12.86 2.10 -6.46
N LYS A 117 11.82 2.91 -6.65
CA LYS A 117 11.83 4.01 -7.63
C LYS A 117 12.97 4.99 -7.37
N LYS A 118 13.21 5.33 -6.10
CA LYS A 118 14.29 6.24 -5.71
C LYS A 118 15.67 5.66 -5.99
N LEU A 119 15.81 4.33 -5.92
CA LEU A 119 17.03 3.59 -6.26
C LEU A 119 17.15 3.30 -7.76
N GLY A 120 16.27 3.82 -8.62
CA GLY A 120 16.37 3.66 -10.07
C GLY A 120 15.87 2.33 -10.62
N VAL A 121 15.17 1.53 -9.81
CA VAL A 121 14.62 0.24 -10.24
C VAL A 121 13.50 0.48 -11.27
N SER A 122 13.53 -0.29 -12.35
CA SER A 122 12.59 -0.18 -13.47
C SER A 122 11.15 -0.50 -13.06
N ASP A 123 10.16 0.24 -13.56
CA ASP A 123 8.74 0.03 -13.22
C ASP A 123 8.24 -1.37 -13.57
N VAL A 124 8.75 -1.96 -14.64
CA VAL A 124 8.38 -3.33 -15.03
C VAL A 124 8.92 -4.37 -14.06
N ALA A 125 9.98 -4.05 -13.31
CA ALA A 125 10.56 -4.89 -12.26
C ALA A 125 9.78 -4.79 -10.95
N ILE A 126 8.83 -3.86 -10.80
CA ILE A 126 8.11 -3.63 -9.53
C ILE A 126 6.62 -3.95 -9.72
N LYS A 127 6.08 -4.78 -8.84
CA LYS A 127 4.64 -5.08 -8.78
C LYS A 127 4.15 -5.00 -7.34
N LYS A 128 2.83 -5.05 -7.14
CA LYS A 128 2.25 -5.39 -5.84
C LYS A 128 1.60 -6.76 -5.89
N ALA A 129 1.83 -7.54 -4.84
CA ALA A 129 1.11 -8.77 -4.57
C ALA A 129 -0.01 -8.49 -3.57
N TRP A 130 -1.22 -8.85 -3.94
CA TRP A 130 -2.40 -8.73 -3.10
C TRP A 130 -2.92 -10.12 -2.79
N ILE A 131 -3.16 -10.41 -1.51
CA ILE A 131 -3.91 -11.57 -1.10
C ILE A 131 -5.23 -11.11 -0.52
N VAL A 132 -6.34 -11.61 -1.06
CA VAL A 132 -7.68 -11.14 -0.73
C VAL A 132 -8.57 -12.33 -0.39
N GLY A 133 -9.21 -12.25 0.77
CA GLY A 133 -9.98 -13.34 1.34
C GLY A 133 -10.05 -13.17 2.86
N LYS A 134 -10.74 -14.09 3.54
CA LYS A 134 -10.70 -14.12 5.01
C LYS A 134 -9.32 -14.62 5.44
N ILE A 135 -8.49 -13.73 5.97
CA ILE A 135 -7.12 -13.99 6.43
C ILE A 135 -7.09 -13.81 7.95
N GLY A 136 -6.71 -14.87 8.66
CA GLY A 136 -6.85 -14.90 10.12
C GLY A 136 -8.28 -14.60 10.56
N GLU A 137 -8.41 -13.86 11.67
CA GLU A 137 -9.71 -13.53 12.25
C GLU A 137 -10.34 -12.29 11.62
N ASN A 138 -9.54 -11.25 11.35
CA ASN A 138 -10.05 -9.89 11.12
C ASN A 138 -9.58 -9.24 9.81
N TRP A 139 -8.72 -9.87 9.01
CA TRP A 139 -8.18 -9.24 7.80
C TRP A 139 -8.90 -9.76 6.55
N GLN A 140 -9.32 -8.83 5.69
CA GLN A 140 -9.96 -9.13 4.40
C GLN A 140 -8.97 -9.15 3.24
N PHE A 141 -7.81 -8.52 3.42
CA PHE A 141 -6.71 -8.55 2.47
C PHE A 141 -5.38 -8.24 3.15
N HIS A 142 -4.30 -8.54 2.44
CA HIS A 142 -2.95 -8.06 2.73
C HIS A 142 -2.25 -7.74 1.41
N VAL A 143 -1.33 -6.77 1.45
CA VAL A 143 -0.59 -6.30 0.28
C VAL A 143 0.87 -6.08 0.64
N ALA A 144 1.74 -6.41 -0.31
CA ALA A 144 3.17 -6.13 -0.24
C ALA A 144 3.70 -5.77 -1.62
N THR A 145 4.79 -4.99 -1.65
CA THR A 145 5.53 -4.72 -2.89
C THR A 145 6.45 -5.88 -3.17
N MET A 146 6.52 -6.27 -4.44
CA MET A 146 7.41 -7.30 -4.93
C MET A 146 8.27 -6.74 -6.05
N VAL A 147 9.49 -7.26 -6.15
CA VAL A 147 10.49 -6.87 -7.13
C VAL A 147 11.01 -8.10 -7.85
N ARG A 148 11.20 -7.98 -9.17
CA ARG A 148 11.90 -8.95 -9.99
C ARG A 148 13.39 -8.78 -9.68
N SER A 149 14.03 -9.81 -9.13
CA SER A 149 15.46 -9.80 -8.78
C SER A 149 16.32 -10.30 -9.93
N SER A 150 17.63 -10.03 -9.86
CA SER A 150 18.63 -10.47 -10.86
C SER A 150 18.75 -11.99 -11.00
N ASP A 151 18.29 -12.75 -10.01
CA ASP A 151 18.20 -14.22 -10.07
C ASP A 151 17.02 -14.73 -10.92
N GLY A 152 16.18 -13.83 -11.45
CA GLY A 152 15.01 -14.19 -12.23
C GLY A 152 13.84 -14.66 -11.40
N ASP A 153 13.85 -14.46 -10.08
CA ASP A 153 12.71 -14.71 -9.22
C ASP A 153 12.00 -13.40 -8.81
N TRP A 154 10.73 -13.54 -8.44
CA TRP A 154 9.94 -12.47 -7.86
C TRP A 154 10.02 -12.56 -6.34
N TRP A 155 10.53 -11.50 -5.71
CA TRP A 155 10.71 -11.43 -4.27
C TRP A 155 9.82 -10.36 -3.66
N VAL A 156 9.25 -10.67 -2.50
CA VAL A 156 8.32 -9.81 -1.77
C VAL A 156 9.05 -9.13 -0.61
N MET A 157 8.91 -7.82 -0.51
CA MET A 157 9.37 -7.03 0.63
C MET A 157 8.19 -6.83 1.58
N ASP A 158 8.13 -7.69 2.60
CA ASP A 158 7.08 -7.68 3.60
C ASP A 158 7.69 -7.84 4.99
N THR A 159 7.30 -6.95 5.90
CA THR A 159 7.82 -6.90 7.26
C THR A 159 6.90 -7.59 8.28
N ASN A 160 5.84 -8.27 7.81
CA ASN A 160 4.88 -8.93 8.71
C ASN A 160 5.48 -10.14 9.46
N SER A 161 6.60 -10.68 8.99
CA SER A 161 7.33 -11.76 9.66
C SER A 161 8.82 -11.47 9.74
N GLY A 162 9.42 -11.70 10.91
CA GLY A 162 10.87 -11.59 11.09
C GLY A 162 11.66 -12.60 10.25
N ALA A 163 11.04 -13.71 9.84
CA ALA A 163 11.64 -14.71 8.97
C ALA A 163 11.87 -14.19 7.53
N TRP A 164 11.26 -13.06 7.16
CA TRP A 164 11.37 -12.45 5.83
C TRP A 164 12.32 -11.26 5.82
N ALA A 165 13.23 -11.17 6.80
CA ALA A 165 14.19 -10.07 6.89
C ALA A 165 15.10 -9.92 5.66
N GLN A 166 15.28 -10.98 4.87
CA GLN A 166 16.01 -10.98 3.60
C GLN A 166 15.10 -10.93 2.36
N GLY A 167 13.80 -10.72 2.56
CA GLY A 167 12.78 -10.94 1.54
C GLY A 167 12.31 -12.38 1.53
N ILE A 168 11.26 -12.63 0.75
CA ILE A 168 10.68 -13.96 0.56
C ILE A 168 10.23 -14.11 -0.89
N LYS A 169 10.47 -15.28 -1.50
CA LYS A 169 9.98 -15.58 -2.85
C LYS A 169 8.46 -15.53 -2.88
N ILE A 170 7.88 -15.00 -3.97
CA ILE A 170 6.43 -14.77 -4.06
C ILE A 170 5.60 -16.03 -3.84
N LYS A 171 6.10 -17.20 -4.29
CA LYS A 171 5.43 -18.49 -4.07
C LYS A 171 5.35 -18.83 -2.57
N ASP A 172 6.44 -18.65 -1.83
CA ASP A 172 6.49 -18.96 -0.40
C ASP A 172 5.66 -17.96 0.42
N TRP A 173 5.67 -16.68 0.02
CA TRP A 173 4.81 -15.64 0.59
C TRP A 173 3.33 -16.00 0.41
N TYR A 174 2.93 -16.39 -0.80
CA TYR A 174 1.57 -16.84 -1.10
C TYR A 174 1.19 -18.07 -0.27
N LEU A 175 2.04 -19.10 -0.21
CA LEU A 175 1.75 -20.33 0.54
C LEU A 175 1.64 -20.06 2.05
N TYR A 176 2.42 -19.13 2.59
CA TYR A 176 2.26 -18.69 3.98
C TYR A 176 0.88 -18.10 4.22
N TRP A 177 0.48 -17.11 3.43
CA TRP A 177 -0.82 -16.45 3.61
C TRP A 177 -1.99 -17.37 3.29
N LYS A 178 -1.87 -18.21 2.26
CA LYS A 178 -2.90 -19.18 1.85
C LYS A 178 -3.25 -20.13 2.99
N ARG A 179 -2.24 -20.69 3.68
CA ARG A 179 -2.42 -21.58 4.85
C ARG A 179 -3.18 -20.92 6.00
N ASN A 180 -3.10 -19.60 6.11
CA ASN A 180 -3.74 -18.80 7.15
C ASN A 180 -5.03 -18.11 6.66
N SER A 181 -5.61 -18.59 5.56
CA SER A 181 -6.74 -17.95 4.91
C SER A 181 -7.79 -18.96 4.43
N SER A 182 -8.94 -18.47 3.95
CA SER A 182 -9.99 -19.35 3.44
C SER A 182 -9.60 -20.06 2.13
N SER A 183 -10.32 -21.15 1.82
CA SER A 183 -10.17 -21.86 0.55
C SER A 183 -10.46 -20.98 -0.67
N ARG A 184 -11.23 -19.89 -0.49
CA ARG A 184 -11.61 -18.96 -1.56
C ARG A 184 -10.66 -17.78 -1.73
N THR A 185 -9.60 -17.69 -0.94
CA THR A 185 -8.60 -16.62 -1.07
C THR A 185 -8.01 -16.54 -2.48
N ARG A 186 -7.96 -15.32 -3.02
CA ARG A 186 -7.40 -14.98 -4.33
C ARG A 186 -6.08 -14.23 -4.18
N ILE A 187 -5.17 -14.46 -5.12
CA ILE A 187 -3.97 -13.64 -5.32
C ILE A 187 -4.10 -12.79 -6.59
N TYR A 188 -3.74 -11.51 -6.48
CA TYR A 188 -3.68 -10.57 -7.59
C TYR A 188 -2.28 -9.95 -7.67
N PHE A 189 -1.83 -9.71 -8.89
CA PHE A 189 -0.63 -8.94 -9.17
C PHE A 189 -1.02 -7.69 -9.94
N THR A 190 -0.49 -6.55 -9.50
CA THR A 190 -0.79 -5.26 -10.11
C THR A 190 0.49 -4.49 -10.37
N ASP A 191 0.40 -3.47 -11.23
CA ASP A 191 1.46 -2.46 -11.31
C ASP A 191 1.69 -1.80 -9.95
N ALA A 192 2.94 -1.39 -9.74
CA ALA A 192 3.38 -0.83 -8.47
C ALA A 192 2.72 0.51 -8.13
N GLU A 193 2.15 1.21 -9.09
CA GLU A 193 1.44 2.48 -8.88
C GLU A 193 -0.03 2.32 -8.50
N LYS A 194 -0.61 1.11 -8.56
CA LYS A 194 -2.05 0.94 -8.29
C LYS A 194 -2.41 1.03 -6.81
N PHE A 195 -3.46 1.77 -6.47
CA PHE A 195 -3.95 1.85 -5.08
C PHE A 195 -4.71 0.60 -4.65
N THR A 196 -5.40 -0.08 -5.57
CA THR A 196 -5.99 -1.42 -5.40
C THR A 196 -5.97 -2.17 -6.73
N PRO A 197 -6.24 -3.49 -6.77
CA PRO A 197 -6.43 -4.23 -8.02
C PRO A 197 -7.40 -3.63 -9.03
N GLY A 198 -8.48 -2.99 -8.56
CA GLY A 198 -9.52 -2.41 -9.44
C GLY A 198 -9.33 -0.92 -9.74
N LEU A 199 -8.55 -0.20 -8.93
CA LEU A 199 -8.32 1.24 -9.11
C LEU A 199 -7.06 1.50 -9.96
N GLY A 200 -7.00 2.71 -10.53
CA GLY A 200 -5.87 3.18 -11.32
C GLY A 200 -4.61 3.46 -10.50
N ALA A 201 -3.67 4.18 -11.11
CA ALA A 201 -2.50 4.74 -10.42
C ALA A 201 -2.91 5.61 -9.22
N TYR A 202 -1.98 5.85 -8.29
CA TYR A 202 -2.23 6.66 -7.11
C TYR A 202 -2.83 8.03 -7.48
N ASP A 203 -3.99 8.31 -6.91
CA ASP A 203 -4.62 9.61 -7.03
C ASP A 203 -4.28 10.48 -5.80
N PRO A 204 -4.04 11.79 -5.95
CA PRO A 204 -3.70 12.68 -4.84
C PRO A 204 -4.71 12.61 -3.67
N VAL A 205 -6.01 12.49 -3.95
CA VAL A 205 -7.04 12.37 -2.90
C VAL A 205 -6.88 11.07 -2.13
N GLN A 206 -6.52 9.97 -2.80
CA GLN A 206 -6.24 8.68 -2.15
C GLN A 206 -5.06 8.72 -1.20
N LEU A 207 -4.08 9.56 -1.50
CA LEU A 207 -2.90 9.78 -0.66
C LEU A 207 -3.10 10.92 0.36
N GLY A 208 -4.31 11.49 0.47
CA GLY A 208 -4.64 12.53 1.44
C GLY A 208 -4.14 13.94 1.08
N TYR A 209 -3.70 14.17 -0.16
CA TYR A 209 -3.26 15.49 -0.59
C TYR A 209 -4.42 16.49 -0.61
N GLY A 210 -4.18 17.67 -0.02
CA GLY A 210 -5.18 18.73 0.09
C GLY A 210 -6.22 18.51 1.19
N LEU A 211 -6.12 17.42 1.96
CA LEU A 211 -6.99 17.19 3.11
C LEU A 211 -6.41 17.78 4.39
N ASP A 212 -7.29 18.23 5.29
CA ASP A 212 -6.90 18.54 6.67
C ASP A 212 -6.45 17.24 7.36
N ARG A 213 -5.37 17.28 8.14
CA ARG A 213 -4.82 16.11 8.81
C ARG A 213 -5.84 15.38 9.70
N ASN A 214 -6.79 16.09 10.29
CA ASN A 214 -7.83 15.50 11.13
C ASN A 214 -8.99 14.90 10.31
N LYS A 215 -9.06 15.23 9.02
CA LYS A 215 -10.04 14.70 8.07
C LYS A 215 -9.48 13.60 7.18
N ASP A 216 -8.16 13.53 7.02
CA ASP A 216 -7.50 12.39 6.38
C ASP A 216 -7.54 11.15 7.27
N TRP A 217 -8.05 10.05 6.73
CA TRP A 217 -8.09 8.75 7.38
C TRP A 217 -6.70 8.32 7.86
N TYR A 218 -5.66 8.63 7.08
CA TYR A 218 -4.27 8.30 7.38
C TYR A 218 -3.48 9.45 8.03
N LYS A 219 -4.13 10.52 8.49
CA LYS A 219 -3.49 11.66 9.17
C LYS A 219 -2.26 12.22 8.44
N ASN A 220 -2.37 12.38 7.13
CA ASN A 220 -1.35 12.84 6.19
C ASN A 220 -0.12 11.91 6.10
N TYR A 221 -0.24 10.63 6.47
CA TYR A 221 0.84 9.64 6.42
C TYR A 221 1.57 9.59 5.07
N PHE A 222 0.82 9.51 3.96
CA PHE A 222 1.43 9.45 2.62
C PHE A 222 2.05 10.78 2.21
N VAL A 223 1.45 11.91 2.59
CA VAL A 223 2.00 13.25 2.36
C VAL A 223 3.34 13.42 3.09
N ASP A 224 3.41 13.00 4.36
CA ASP A 224 4.64 13.06 5.17
C ASP A 224 5.72 12.12 4.59
N LEU A 225 5.31 10.95 4.10
CA LEU A 225 6.20 9.99 3.44
C LEU A 225 6.77 10.51 2.12
N ASP A 226 5.94 11.08 1.25
CA ASP A 226 6.39 11.67 0.00
C ASP A 226 7.27 12.90 0.22
N THR A 227 6.96 13.71 1.24
CA THR A 227 7.81 14.82 1.67
C THR A 227 9.20 14.32 2.06
N TRP A 228 9.28 13.19 2.78
CA TRP A 228 10.56 12.57 3.11
C TRP A 228 11.32 12.10 1.86
N PHE A 229 10.66 11.40 0.92
CA PHE A 229 11.28 10.93 -0.34
C PHE A 229 11.79 12.07 -1.25
N LYS A 230 11.10 13.21 -1.24
CA LYS A 230 11.50 14.42 -1.98
C LYS A 230 12.69 15.12 -1.33
N SER A 231 12.96 14.89 -0.05
CA SER A 231 14.09 15.49 0.66
C SER A 231 15.43 14.83 0.28
N SER A 232 16.52 15.59 0.43
CA SER A 232 17.90 15.06 0.31
C SER A 232 18.25 14.05 1.41
N SER A 233 17.48 14.01 2.49
CA SER A 233 17.68 13.06 3.59
C SER A 233 17.36 11.62 3.19
N SER A 234 16.48 11.40 2.21
CA SER A 234 16.12 10.05 1.74
C SER A 234 17.32 9.30 1.16
N MET A 235 18.04 9.90 0.20
CA MET A 235 19.24 9.27 -0.36
C MET A 235 20.37 9.15 0.65
N ARG A 236 20.57 10.13 1.54
CA ARG A 236 21.56 10.00 2.63
C ARG A 236 21.22 8.84 3.55
N PHE A 237 19.95 8.58 3.78
CA PHE A 237 19.49 7.44 4.58
C PHE A 237 19.78 6.11 3.87
N PHE A 238 19.45 5.97 2.59
CA PHE A 238 19.75 4.77 1.80
C PHE A 238 21.26 4.53 1.68
N ASN A 239 22.06 5.56 1.37
CA ASN A 239 23.52 5.44 1.26
C ASN A 239 24.16 4.96 2.58
N LYS A 240 23.65 5.38 3.74
CA LYS A 240 24.13 4.90 5.05
C LYS A 240 23.86 3.41 5.28
N LEU A 241 22.87 2.85 4.58
CA LEU A 241 22.54 1.42 4.59
C LEU A 241 23.28 0.65 3.49
N GLY A 242 24.18 1.31 2.74
CA GLY A 242 24.89 0.71 1.62
C GLY A 242 24.06 0.59 0.34
N LEU A 243 22.88 1.22 0.28
CA LEU A 243 22.00 1.21 -0.88
C LEU A 243 22.32 2.39 -1.79
N TYR A 244 22.62 2.10 -3.05
CA TYR A 244 22.93 3.09 -4.07
C TYR A 244 21.94 2.98 -5.24
N SER A 245 21.86 4.02 -6.08
CA SER A 245 21.08 3.93 -7.31
C SER A 245 21.63 2.79 -8.18
N VAL A 246 20.73 1.95 -8.67
CA VAL A 246 21.00 1.05 -9.78
C VAL A 246 21.44 1.93 -10.96
N ARG A 247 22.49 1.49 -11.64
CA ARG A 247 23.15 2.23 -12.72
C ARG A 247 22.64 1.78 -14.07
#